data_AF-A0A660XWX2-F1
#
_entry.id   AF-A0A660XWX2-F1
#
_cell.length_a   1.000
_cell.length_b   1.000
_cell.length_c   1.000
_cell.angle_alpha   90.00
_cell.angle_beta   90.00
_cell.angle_gamma   90.00
#
_symmetry.space_group_name_H-M   'P 1'
#
loop_
_entity.id
_entity.type
_entity.pdbx_description
1 polymer ?
#
loop_
_entity_poly.entity_id
_entity_poly.type
_entity_poly.pdbx_seq_one_letter_code
_entity_poly.pdbx_strand_id
1 'polypeptide(L)'
;SVYRYDNNLNKYILPFWNIVNLQSDNLLINYRAEFKIKDLGAWVTLEAQQVVFDRDRYTGLDDSLAVGYLTASGEMMTIPEQERADEAYKNYRRVYEEYWYKRENQKNVWLFNLRVSKSLLRGTEVSFYVNNIFNYHPLYQRQRVSSGTKSYTMLNPDLFFGVEFSGKVDRLFGGHHGK
;
A
#
# COMPACT_ATOMS: atom_id res chain seq x y z
N SER A 1 1.43 0.48 -24.69
CA SER A 1 0.81 0.83 -25.98
C SER A 1 1.72 0.40 -27.11
N VAL A 2 1.19 0.03 -28.27
CA VAL A 2 1.97 -0.40 -29.45
C VAL A 2 1.52 0.42 -30.66
N TYR A 3 2.46 0.79 -31.52
CA TYR A 3 2.14 1.49 -32.77
C TYR A 3 1.26 0.61 -33.66
N ARG A 4 0.24 1.21 -34.26
CA ARG A 4 -0.75 0.55 -35.12
C ARG A 4 -0.84 1.32 -36.43
N TYR A 5 -1.03 0.61 -37.54
CA TYR A 5 -1.25 1.27 -38.82
C TYR A 5 -2.69 1.78 -38.89
N ASP A 6 -2.87 3.06 -39.19
CA ASP A 6 -4.16 3.67 -39.45
C ASP A 6 -4.36 3.82 -40.97
N ASN A 7 -5.43 3.22 -41.49
CA ASN A 7 -5.75 3.22 -42.92
C ASN A 7 -6.28 4.56 -43.43
N ASN A 8 -6.92 5.37 -42.57
CA ASN A 8 -7.47 6.67 -42.96
C ASN A 8 -6.35 7.72 -43.10
N LEU A 9 -5.36 7.63 -42.22
CA LEU A 9 -4.19 8.51 -42.18
C LEU A 9 -3.00 7.98 -43.00
N ASN A 10 -3.05 6.70 -43.40
CA ASN A 10 -1.99 5.98 -44.11
C ASN A 10 -0.64 6.05 -43.37
N LYS A 11 -0.66 5.92 -42.04
CA LYS A 11 0.49 6.10 -41.14
C LYS A 11 0.41 5.21 -39.90
N TYR A 12 1.56 4.93 -39.29
CA TYR A 12 1.63 4.32 -37.95
C TYR A 12 1.39 5.36 -36.86
N ILE A 13 0.52 5.02 -35.92
CA ILE A 13 0.15 5.86 -34.79
C ILE A 13 0.17 5.09 -33.48
N LEU A 14 0.31 5.80 -32.36
CA LEU A 14 0.25 5.27 -31.01
C LEU A 14 -0.84 6.02 -30.23
N PRO A 15 -2.07 5.50 -30.15
CA PRO A 15 -3.11 6.12 -29.36
C PRO A 15 -2.75 6.17 -27.87
N PHE A 16 -3.21 7.23 -27.21
CA PHE A 16 -3.12 7.40 -25.77
C PHE A 16 -4.47 7.82 -25.19
N TRP A 17 -4.68 7.50 -23.92
CA TRP A 17 -5.96 7.61 -23.23
C TRP A 17 -5.77 8.34 -21.91
N ASN A 18 -6.88 8.70 -21.28
CA ASN A 18 -6.86 9.12 -19.90
C ASN A 18 -6.23 8.05 -19.00
N ILE A 19 -5.52 8.55 -17.98
CA ILE A 19 -4.79 7.73 -17.03
C ILE A 19 -5.80 6.92 -16.20
N VAL A 20 -5.54 5.62 -16.08
CA VAL A 20 -6.23 4.78 -15.10
C VAL A 20 -5.57 4.99 -13.76
N ASN A 21 -6.38 5.35 -12.77
CA ASN A 21 -5.89 5.58 -11.42
C ASN A 21 -6.22 4.39 -10.52
N LEU A 22 -5.35 4.12 -9.55
CA LEU A 22 -5.64 3.22 -8.45
C LEU A 22 -6.25 4.04 -7.31
N GLN A 23 -7.48 3.72 -6.94
CA GLN A 23 -8.11 4.25 -5.74
C GLN A 23 -8.03 3.20 -4.64
N SER A 24 -7.59 3.60 -3.45
CA SER A 24 -7.50 2.72 -2.28
C SER A 24 -8.25 3.32 -1.09
N ASP A 25 -8.87 2.44 -0.29
CA ASP A 25 -9.55 2.73 0.96
C ASP A 25 -9.20 1.66 2.00
N ASN A 26 -8.79 2.09 3.19
CA ASN A 26 -8.45 1.19 4.29
C ASN A 26 -9.08 1.64 5.62
N LEU A 27 -9.27 0.66 6.50
CA LEU A 27 -9.67 0.87 7.88
C LEU A 27 -8.82 -0.03 8.78
N LEU A 28 -7.96 0.61 9.57
CA LEU A 28 -7.13 -0.05 10.57
C LEU A 28 -7.60 0.34 11.97
N ILE A 29 -7.70 -0.65 12.85
CA ILE A 29 -7.95 -0.44 14.28
C ILE A 29 -6.74 -0.95 15.05
N ASN A 30 -6.16 -0.07 15.88
CA ASN A 30 -5.03 -0.39 16.74
C ASN A 30 -5.50 -0.45 18.20
N TYR A 31 -5.26 -1.57 18.83
CA TYR A 31 -5.52 -1.81 20.25
C TYR A 31 -4.19 -1.85 21.00
N ARG A 32 -4.11 -1.15 22.12
CA ARG A 32 -2.93 -1.18 23.00
C ARG A 32 -3.38 -1.41 24.44
N ALA A 33 -2.85 -2.46 25.05
CA ALA A 33 -3.07 -2.77 26.45
C ALA A 33 -1.73 -2.73 27.19
N GLU A 34 -1.69 -1.97 28.29
CA GLU A 34 -0.50 -1.84 29.14
C GLU A 34 -0.78 -2.35 30.55
N PHE A 35 0.05 -3.29 31.00
CA PHE A 35 -0.03 -3.89 32.32
C PHE A 35 1.21 -3.50 33.11
N LYS A 36 1.05 -2.74 34.19
CA LYS A 36 2.17 -2.30 35.05
C LYS A 36 2.27 -3.20 36.28
N ILE A 37 3.45 -3.79 36.49
CA ILE A 37 3.80 -4.58 37.66
C ILE A 37 4.69 -3.72 38.54
N LYS A 38 4.06 -2.93 39.42
CA LYS A 38 4.72 -1.90 40.24
C LYS A 38 5.88 -2.46 41.06
N ASP A 39 5.67 -3.60 41.71
CA ASP A 39 6.65 -4.22 42.61
C ASP A 39 7.93 -4.66 41.88
N LEU A 40 7.83 -4.93 40.57
CA LEU A 40 8.97 -5.29 39.73
C LEU A 40 9.54 -4.12 38.94
N GLY A 41 8.92 -2.92 39.00
CA GLY A 41 9.25 -1.82 38.11
C GLY A 41 9.14 -2.19 36.63
N ALA A 42 8.24 -3.12 36.29
CA ALA A 42 8.11 -3.70 34.97
C ALA A 42 6.75 -3.38 34.37
N TRP A 43 6.66 -3.42 33.04
CA TRP A 43 5.39 -3.32 32.33
C TRP A 43 5.39 -4.19 31.08
N VAL A 44 4.20 -4.63 30.72
CA VAL A 44 3.93 -5.41 29.51
C VAL A 44 3.01 -4.59 28.63
N THR A 45 3.40 -4.42 27.38
CA THR A 45 2.57 -3.80 26.34
C THR A 45 2.19 -4.88 25.33
N LEU A 46 0.89 -5.10 25.17
CA LEU A 46 0.32 -5.89 24.09
C LEU A 46 -0.28 -4.93 23.07
N GLU A 47 0.13 -5.06 21.82
CA GLU A 47 -0.43 -4.31 20.70
C GLU A 47 -1.10 -5.30 19.73
N ALA A 48 -2.33 -5.00 19.33
CA ALA A 48 -3.02 -5.72 18.28
C ALA A 48 -3.44 -4.72 17.20
N GLN A 49 -3.07 -5.00 15.95
CA GLN A 49 -3.53 -4.25 14.79
C GLN A 49 -4.51 -5.13 14.02
N GLN A 50 -5.69 -4.58 13.72
CA GLN A 50 -6.69 -5.19 12.87
C GLN A 50 -6.83 -4.38 11.60
N VAL A 51 -6.51 -4.99 10.45
CA VAL A 51 -6.96 -4.50 9.15
C VAL A 51 -8.39 -4.99 8.96
N VAL A 52 -9.37 -4.12 9.20
CA VAL A 52 -10.79 -4.45 8.98
C VAL A 52 -11.02 -4.65 7.50
N PHE A 53 -10.53 -3.71 6.70
CA PHE A 53 -10.38 -3.85 5.26
C PHE A 53 -9.23 -3.00 4.75
N ASP A 54 -8.61 -3.47 3.69
CA ASP A 54 -7.70 -2.73 2.82
C ASP A 54 -8.08 -3.09 1.38
N ARG A 55 -8.61 -2.10 0.67
CA ARG A 55 -9.29 -2.28 -0.61
C ARG A 55 -8.67 -1.37 -1.64
N ASP A 56 -8.64 -1.87 -2.88
CA ASP A 56 -8.30 -1.04 -4.01
C ASP A 56 -9.10 -1.41 -5.27
N ARG A 57 -9.26 -0.42 -6.15
CA ARG A 57 -9.84 -0.60 -7.48
C ARG A 57 -9.18 0.32 -8.49
N TYR A 58 -9.14 -0.12 -9.73
CA TYR A 58 -8.88 0.80 -10.83
C TYR A 58 -10.11 1.67 -11.11
N THR A 59 -9.85 2.92 -11.46
CA THR A 59 -10.84 3.93 -11.84
C THR A 59 -10.47 4.51 -13.21
N GLY A 60 -11.47 4.93 -13.99
CA GLY A 60 -11.27 5.38 -15.36
C GLY A 60 -11.15 4.25 -16.40
N LEU A 61 -11.50 3.01 -16.03
CA LEU A 61 -11.54 1.89 -16.98
C LEU A 61 -12.67 2.03 -18.01
N ASP A 62 -13.77 2.70 -17.64
CA ASP A 62 -14.94 2.91 -18.50
C ASP A 62 -14.66 3.91 -19.64
N ASP A 63 -13.61 4.75 -19.51
CA ASP A 63 -13.14 5.61 -20.60
C ASP A 63 -12.23 4.81 -21.55
N SER A 64 -12.87 4.29 -22.59
CA SER A 64 -12.19 3.60 -23.68
C SER A 64 -11.70 4.54 -24.78
N LEU A 65 -12.13 5.80 -24.81
CA LEU A 65 -11.91 6.70 -25.95
C LEU A 65 -10.49 7.29 -25.89
N ALA A 66 -9.79 7.31 -27.01
CA ALA A 66 -8.46 7.93 -27.04
C ALA A 66 -8.58 9.45 -26.84
N VAL A 67 -7.61 10.04 -26.13
CA VAL A 67 -7.44 11.50 -26.01
C VAL A 67 -6.67 12.03 -27.21
N GLY A 68 -5.85 11.18 -27.82
CA GLY A 68 -5.04 11.52 -28.99
C GLY A 68 -4.17 10.36 -29.42
N TYR A 69 -3.24 10.63 -30.31
CA TYR A 69 -2.24 9.68 -30.76
C TYR A 69 -0.90 10.35 -31.07
N LEU A 70 0.18 9.59 -30.96
CA LEU A 70 1.50 9.99 -31.46
C LEU A 70 1.71 9.42 -32.86
N THR A 71 2.26 10.19 -33.79
CA THR A 71 2.72 9.66 -35.09
C THR A 71 4.05 8.92 -34.92
N ALA A 72 4.44 8.12 -35.91
CA ALA A 72 5.77 7.49 -35.93
C ALA A 72 6.94 8.50 -35.88
N SER A 73 6.73 9.76 -36.29
CA SER A 73 7.71 10.84 -36.16
C SER A 73 7.72 11.49 -34.77
N GLY A 74 6.83 11.08 -33.86
CA GLY A 74 6.73 11.59 -32.49
C GLY A 74 5.83 12.82 -32.34
N GLU A 75 5.12 13.23 -33.38
CA GLU A 75 4.18 14.36 -33.30
C GLU A 75 2.92 13.94 -32.54
N MET A 76 2.48 14.78 -31.61
CA MET A 76 1.27 14.54 -30.82
C MET A 76 0.06 15.19 -31.48
N MET A 77 -0.93 14.38 -31.79
CA MET A 77 -2.24 14.81 -32.28
C MET A 77 -3.27 14.60 -31.18
N THR A 78 -3.95 15.68 -30.77
CA THR A 78 -5.04 15.62 -29.80
C THR A 78 -6.36 15.50 -30.55
N ILE A 79 -7.26 14.65 -30.07
CA ILE A 79 -8.62 14.52 -30.60
C ILE A 79 -9.52 15.46 -29.78
N PRO A 80 -10.27 16.38 -30.41
CA PRO A 80 -11.23 17.21 -29.71
C PRO A 80 -12.24 16.36 -28.91
N GLU A 81 -12.55 16.76 -27.67
CA GLU A 81 -13.37 15.94 -26.75
C GLU A 81 -14.70 15.49 -27.37
N GLN A 82 -15.32 16.33 -28.19
CA GLN A 82 -16.62 16.06 -28.81
C GLN A 82 -16.54 15.06 -29.97
N GLU A 83 -15.36 14.86 -30.55
CA GLU A 83 -15.10 13.97 -31.68
C GLU A 83 -14.56 12.61 -31.23
N ARG A 84 -14.15 12.46 -29.97
CA ARG A 84 -13.52 11.22 -29.44
C ARG A 84 -14.37 9.95 -29.64
N ALA A 85 -15.69 10.09 -29.75
CA ALA A 85 -16.63 8.98 -29.95
C ALA A 85 -16.84 8.60 -31.44
N ASP A 86 -16.35 9.42 -32.37
CA ASP A 86 -16.62 9.28 -33.80
C ASP A 86 -16.11 7.95 -34.37
N GLU A 87 -16.77 7.47 -35.44
CA GLU A 87 -16.39 6.23 -36.12
C GLU A 87 -14.94 6.28 -36.66
N ALA A 88 -14.43 7.48 -36.98
CA ALA A 88 -13.04 7.69 -37.40
C ALA A 88 -12.02 7.18 -36.37
N TYR A 89 -12.35 7.19 -35.07
CA TYR A 89 -11.47 6.83 -33.96
C TYR A 89 -11.83 5.51 -33.28
N LYS A 90 -12.78 4.76 -33.85
CA LYS A 90 -13.26 3.49 -33.28
C LYS A 90 -12.14 2.48 -33.02
N ASN A 91 -11.14 2.42 -33.88
CA ASN A 91 -9.99 1.52 -33.75
C ASN A 91 -8.99 1.95 -32.66
N TYR A 92 -9.16 3.15 -32.11
CA TYR A 92 -8.32 3.69 -31.03
C TYR A 92 -8.93 3.39 -29.66
N ARG A 93 -10.08 2.70 -29.61
CA ARG A 93 -10.70 2.32 -28.35
C ARG A 93 -9.82 1.33 -27.61
N ARG A 94 -9.60 1.57 -26.32
CA ARG A 94 -8.90 0.65 -25.42
C ARG A 94 -9.88 -0.33 -24.83
N VAL A 95 -9.47 -1.58 -24.75
CA VAL A 95 -10.22 -2.66 -24.10
C VAL A 95 -9.41 -3.16 -22.93
N TYR A 96 -10.10 -3.38 -21.82
CA TYR A 96 -9.55 -3.97 -20.62
C TYR A 96 -10.11 -5.36 -20.42
N GLU A 97 -9.24 -6.28 -19.99
CA GLU A 97 -9.66 -7.61 -19.55
C GLU A 97 -10.58 -7.49 -18.33
N GLU A 98 -11.59 -8.35 -18.23
CA GLU A 98 -12.62 -8.29 -17.18
C GLU A 98 -12.03 -8.26 -15.77
N TYR A 99 -10.92 -8.97 -15.55
CA TYR A 99 -10.29 -9.00 -14.24
C TYR A 99 -9.82 -7.64 -13.74
N TRP A 100 -9.51 -6.67 -14.62
CA TRP A 100 -9.11 -5.31 -14.23
C TRP A 100 -10.19 -4.56 -13.45
N TYR A 101 -11.46 -4.88 -13.72
CA TYR A 101 -12.61 -4.28 -13.05
C TYR A 101 -12.83 -4.85 -11.63
N LYS A 102 -12.12 -5.92 -11.26
CA LYS A 102 -12.24 -6.52 -9.93
C LYS A 102 -11.56 -5.67 -8.87
N ARG A 103 -12.24 -5.54 -7.73
CA ARG A 103 -11.74 -4.91 -6.51
C ARG A 103 -10.89 -5.91 -5.71
N GLU A 104 -9.71 -5.48 -5.26
CA GLU A 104 -8.95 -6.21 -4.25
C GLU A 104 -9.44 -5.78 -2.86
N ASN A 105 -9.47 -6.70 -1.90
CA ASN A 105 -9.99 -6.47 -0.55
C ASN A 105 -9.39 -7.47 0.44
N GLN A 106 -8.30 -7.08 1.09
CA GLN A 106 -7.73 -7.80 2.22
C GLN A 106 -8.56 -7.43 3.45
N LYS A 107 -9.08 -8.42 4.18
CA LYS A 107 -10.03 -8.17 5.27
C LYS A 107 -9.76 -9.02 6.49
N ASN A 108 -10.08 -8.47 7.66
CA ASN A 108 -9.98 -9.13 8.96
C ASN A 108 -8.60 -9.75 9.22
N VAL A 109 -7.54 -9.01 8.89
CA VAL A 109 -6.15 -9.45 9.12
C VAL A 109 -5.71 -8.91 10.48
N TRP A 110 -5.14 -9.78 11.30
CA TRP A 110 -4.67 -9.43 12.63
C TRP A 110 -3.16 -9.57 12.73
N LEU A 111 -2.53 -8.63 13.43
CA LEU A 111 -1.13 -8.65 13.80
C LEU A 111 -1.01 -8.36 15.29
N PHE A 112 -0.26 -9.19 16.01
CA PHE A 112 -0.07 -9.07 17.45
C PHE A 112 1.40 -8.89 17.79
N ASN A 113 1.72 -7.88 18.59
CA ASN A 113 3.05 -7.55 19.04
C ASN A 113 3.08 -7.49 20.57
N LEU A 114 4.21 -7.88 21.17
CA LEU A 114 4.42 -7.91 22.60
C LEU A 114 5.71 -7.17 22.93
N ARG A 115 5.67 -6.33 23.97
CA ARG A 115 6.85 -5.74 24.58
C ARG A 115 6.80 -5.94 26.09
N VAL A 116 7.91 -6.37 26.67
CA VAL A 116 8.10 -6.49 28.11
C VAL A 116 9.28 -5.62 28.49
N SER A 117 9.04 -4.68 29.38
CA SER A 117 10.02 -3.67 29.76
C SER A 117 10.22 -3.66 31.27
N LYS A 118 11.43 -3.34 31.71
CA LYS A 118 11.80 -3.25 33.12
C LYS A 118 12.68 -2.02 33.34
N SER A 119 12.32 -1.23 34.34
CA SER A 119 13.17 -0.17 34.87
C SER A 119 14.39 -0.79 35.55
N LEU A 120 15.58 -0.29 35.25
CA LEU A 120 16.83 -0.73 35.86
C LEU A 120 17.30 0.25 36.92
N LEU A 121 17.60 1.48 36.51
CA LEU A 121 17.98 2.60 37.36
C LEU A 121 17.10 3.81 37.04
N ARG A 122 17.29 4.93 37.74
CA ARG A 122 16.55 6.16 37.44
C ARG A 122 16.81 6.59 36.00
N GLY A 123 15.75 6.56 35.20
CA GLY A 123 15.79 6.98 33.80
C GLY A 123 16.38 5.95 32.85
N THR A 124 16.63 4.70 33.26
CA THR A 124 17.07 3.62 32.35
C THR A 124 16.14 2.41 32.38
N GLU A 125 15.97 1.78 31.23
CA GLU A 125 15.13 0.61 31.03
C GLU A 125 15.77 -0.37 30.05
N VAL A 126 15.37 -1.63 30.19
CA VAL A 126 15.58 -2.67 29.19
C VAL A 126 14.22 -3.18 28.74
N SER A 127 14.06 -3.39 27.43
CA SER A 127 12.85 -3.90 26.81
C SER A 127 13.17 -5.11 25.94
N PHE A 128 12.45 -6.21 26.13
CA PHE A 128 12.37 -7.28 25.14
C PHE A 128 11.10 -7.09 24.34
N TYR A 129 11.17 -7.18 23.01
CA TYR A 129 10.00 -7.08 22.15
C TYR A 129 9.97 -8.22 21.15
N VAL A 130 8.75 -8.61 20.76
CA VAL A 130 8.45 -9.57 19.70
C VAL A 130 7.34 -8.98 18.86
N ASN A 131 7.56 -8.88 17.56
CA ASN A 131 6.57 -8.47 16.58
C ASN A 131 6.09 -9.70 15.81
N ASN A 132 4.82 -9.69 15.42
CA ASN A 132 4.12 -10.87 14.91
C ASN A 132 4.33 -12.09 15.82
N ILE A 133 3.94 -11.99 17.10
CA ILE A 133 4.25 -12.99 18.14
C ILE A 133 3.73 -14.40 17.84
N PHE A 134 2.73 -14.52 16.95
CA PHE A 134 2.17 -15.80 16.52
C PHE A 134 2.75 -16.30 15.19
N ASN A 135 3.71 -15.58 14.60
CA ASN A 135 4.29 -15.88 13.29
C ASN A 135 3.19 -16.10 12.22
N TYR A 136 2.12 -15.31 12.30
CA TYR A 136 0.91 -15.52 11.51
C TYR A 136 1.00 -14.77 10.17
N HIS A 137 0.97 -15.54 9.08
CA HIS A 137 1.13 -15.05 7.70
C HIS A 137 -0.03 -15.51 6.82
N PRO A 138 -1.21 -14.88 6.91
CA PRO A 138 -2.32 -15.26 6.07
C PRO A 138 -1.98 -15.00 4.60
N LEU A 139 -2.42 -15.91 3.73
CA LEU A 139 -2.31 -15.73 2.29
C LEU A 139 -3.59 -15.08 1.75
N TYR A 140 -3.43 -13.95 1.08
CA TYR A 140 -4.50 -13.32 0.33
C TYR A 140 -4.47 -13.78 -1.13
N GLN A 141 -5.54 -14.44 -1.59
CA GLN A 141 -5.68 -14.74 -3.01
C GLN A 141 -6.14 -13.50 -3.77
N ARG A 142 -5.28 -13.02 -4.67
CA ARG A 142 -5.58 -11.86 -5.52
C ARG A 142 -6.75 -12.16 -6.44
N GLN A 143 -7.64 -11.19 -6.57
CA GLN A 143 -8.83 -11.27 -7.41
C GLN A 143 -8.59 -10.68 -8.80
N ARG A 144 -7.71 -9.68 -8.91
CA ARG A 144 -7.35 -9.00 -10.16
C ARG A 144 -6.27 -9.78 -10.91
N VAL A 145 -6.61 -11.01 -11.30
CA VAL A 145 -5.77 -11.90 -12.11
C VAL A 145 -6.59 -12.55 -13.23
N SER A 146 -5.91 -12.93 -14.31
CA SER A 146 -6.51 -13.64 -15.43
C SER A 146 -7.19 -14.94 -15.00
N SER A 147 -8.23 -15.32 -15.74
CA SER A 147 -8.93 -16.60 -15.50
C SER A 147 -7.95 -17.78 -15.57
N GLY A 148 -8.07 -18.71 -14.63
CA GLY A 148 -7.17 -19.86 -14.51
C GLY A 148 -5.83 -19.59 -13.80
N THR A 149 -5.50 -18.33 -13.51
CA THR A 149 -4.30 -17.97 -12.75
C THR A 149 -4.60 -17.86 -11.26
N LYS A 150 -3.77 -18.49 -10.43
CA LYS A 150 -3.78 -18.28 -8.98
C LYS A 150 -2.57 -17.45 -8.58
N SER A 151 -2.80 -16.37 -7.86
CA SER A 151 -1.74 -15.52 -7.30
C SER A 151 -2.08 -15.20 -5.85
N TYR A 152 -1.08 -15.31 -4.98
CA TYR A 152 -1.22 -15.09 -3.56
C TYR A 152 -0.22 -14.03 -3.09
N THR A 153 -0.66 -13.20 -2.16
CA THR A 153 0.19 -12.26 -1.43
C THR A 153 0.24 -12.71 0.01
N MET A 154 1.44 -12.88 0.55
CA MET A 154 1.64 -13.12 1.97
C MET A 154 1.41 -11.82 2.73
N LEU A 155 0.58 -11.88 3.77
CA LEU A 155 0.30 -10.75 4.66
C LEU A 155 1.07 -10.90 5.96
N ASN A 156 1.12 -9.79 6.72
CA ASN A 156 1.93 -9.60 7.92
C ASN A 156 3.45 -9.74 7.67
N PRO A 157 4.29 -9.04 8.45
CA PRO A 157 5.73 -9.22 8.41
C PRO A 157 6.16 -10.51 9.11
N ASP A 158 7.36 -11.01 8.78
CA ASP A 158 8.00 -12.10 9.52
C ASP A 158 8.09 -11.80 11.03
N LEU A 159 8.06 -12.86 11.84
CA LEU A 159 8.34 -12.73 13.27
C LEU A 159 9.75 -12.17 13.47
N PHE A 160 9.84 -11.06 14.21
CA PHE A 160 11.13 -10.49 14.61
C PHE A 160 11.10 -10.06 16.07
N PHE A 161 12.21 -10.24 16.76
CA PHE A 161 12.34 -9.92 18.17
C PHE A 161 13.68 -9.27 18.47
N GLY A 162 13.76 -8.58 19.59
CA GLY A 162 14.99 -7.90 19.99
C GLY A 162 14.96 -7.45 21.43
N VAL A 163 16.13 -7.00 21.88
CA VAL A 163 16.32 -6.33 23.16
C VAL A 163 16.74 -4.90 22.89
N GLU A 164 16.13 -3.96 23.58
CA GLU A 164 16.40 -2.54 23.50
C GLU A 164 16.77 -2.01 24.88
N PHE A 165 17.81 -1.20 24.95
CA PHE A 165 18.20 -0.47 26.15
C PHE A 165 17.95 1.01 25.90
N SER A 166 17.26 1.68 26.81
CA SER A 166 17.01 3.11 26.71
C SER A 166 17.36 3.82 28.02
N GLY A 167 17.79 5.08 27.92
CA GLY A 167 18.32 5.85 29.03
C GLY A 167 18.15 7.34 28.81
N LYS A 168 17.75 8.08 29.84
CA LYS A 168 17.73 9.55 29.85
C LYS A 168 18.98 10.10 30.53
N VAL A 169 19.62 11.07 29.89
CA VAL A 169 20.81 11.77 30.41
C VAL A 169 20.44 13.21 30.74
N ASP A 170 20.16 13.49 32.01
CA ASP A 170 19.66 14.81 32.44
C ASP A 170 20.77 15.82 32.80
N ARG A 171 22.07 15.46 32.76
CA ARG A 171 23.19 16.31 33.23
C ARG A 171 24.35 16.48 32.24
N LEU A 172 24.08 16.86 30.99
CA LEU A 172 25.16 17.28 30.06
C LEU A 172 25.47 18.79 30.13
N PHE A 173 24.57 19.63 30.66
CA PHE A 173 24.76 21.09 30.74
C PHE A 173 24.40 21.68 32.11
N GLY A 174 24.87 21.07 33.19
CA GLY A 174 24.81 21.67 34.52
C GLY A 174 25.91 22.72 34.69
N GLY A 175 25.68 23.94 34.23
CA GLY A 175 26.56 25.09 34.46
C GLY A 175 26.84 25.27 35.94
N HIS A 176 28.12 25.32 36.30
CA HIS A 176 28.59 25.79 37.60
C HIS A 176 28.08 27.23 37.82
N HIS A 177 27.09 27.41 38.68
CA HIS A 177 26.98 28.65 39.43
C HIS A 177 27.92 28.55 40.63
N GLY A 178 29.17 28.95 40.40
CA GLY A 178 30.07 29.33 41.49
C GLY A 178 29.50 30.54 42.21
N LYS A 179 29.44 30.45 43.54
CA LYS A 179 29.37 31.60 44.43
C LYS A 179 30.78 32.07 44.74
#